data_AF-A0A7S4GG27-F1
#
_entry.id   AF-A0A7S4GG27-F1
#
_cell.length_a   1.000
_cell.length_b   1.000
_cell.length_c   1.000
_cell.angle_alpha   90.00
_cell.angle_beta   90.00
_cell.angle_gamma   90.00
#
_symmetry.space_group_name_H-M   'P 1'
#
loop_
_entity.id
_entity.type
_entity.pdbx_description
1 polymer ?
#
loop_
_entity_poly.entity_id
_entity_poly.type
_entity_poly.pdbx_seq_one_letter_code
_entity_poly.pdbx_strand_id
1 'polypeptide(L)'
;MCAAGYWGPSCANECPGGAADPCFGAGRCDDGAYGTGTCTCYQSATYGYFVGAACDQCKSGYWGPRCQQLCDDCNGRGQCSDGKTGDGRCTCDPGTYGAHCQFE
;
A
#
# COMPACT_ATOMS: atom_id res chain seq x y z
N MET A 1 -20.24 -13.08 -19.98
CA MET A 1 -19.39 -12.04 -19.34
C MET A 1 -19.27 -12.37 -17.87
N CYS A 2 -18.13 -12.11 -17.22
CA CYS A 2 -18.03 -12.25 -15.76
C CYS A 2 -18.74 -11.10 -15.05
N ALA A 3 -19.16 -11.34 -13.81
CA ALA A 3 -19.51 -10.25 -12.91
C ALA A 3 -18.25 -9.45 -12.54
N ALA A 4 -18.41 -8.17 -12.19
CA ALA A 4 -17.29 -7.32 -11.80
C ALA A 4 -16.54 -7.94 -10.60
N GLY A 5 -15.20 -7.92 -10.66
CA GLY A 5 -14.36 -8.50 -9.61
C GLY A 5 -14.21 -10.02 -9.67
N TYR A 6 -14.75 -10.70 -10.69
CA TYR A 6 -14.52 -12.12 -10.97
C TYR A 6 -13.72 -12.32 -12.25
N TRP A 7 -12.84 -13.34 -12.27
CA TRP A 7 -11.91 -13.56 -13.37
C TRP A 7 -11.73 -15.03 -13.76
N GLY A 8 -11.14 -15.22 -14.95
CA GLY A 8 -10.87 -16.52 -15.57
C GLY A 8 -12.01 -17.04 -16.44
N PRO A 9 -11.77 -18.09 -17.24
CA PRO A 9 -12.71 -18.53 -18.28
C PRO A 9 -14.06 -19.00 -17.74
N SER A 10 -14.11 -19.46 -16.49
CA SER A 10 -15.34 -19.85 -15.77
C SER A 10 -15.90 -18.76 -14.85
N CYS A 11 -15.23 -17.61 -14.72
CA CYS A 11 -15.57 -16.55 -13.76
C CYS A 11 -15.68 -17.03 -12.30
N ALA A 12 -15.01 -18.13 -11.93
CA ALA A 12 -15.13 -18.76 -10.62
C ALA A 12 -14.21 -18.15 -9.55
N ASN A 13 -13.22 -17.34 -9.95
CA ASN A 13 -12.25 -16.77 -9.04
C ASN A 13 -12.58 -15.31 -8.77
N GLU A 14 -12.43 -14.89 -7.52
CA GLU A 14 -12.52 -13.48 -7.14
C GLU A 14 -11.17 -12.78 -7.21
N CYS A 15 -11.20 -11.49 -7.48
CA CYS A 15 -10.04 -10.62 -7.32
C CYS A 15 -9.58 -10.61 -5.84
N PRO A 16 -8.28 -10.38 -5.56
CA PRO A 16 -7.80 -10.14 -4.22
C PRO A 16 -8.61 -9.02 -3.53
N GLY A 17 -8.90 -9.13 -2.24
CA GLY A 17 -9.82 -8.21 -1.54
C GLY A 17 -11.31 -8.52 -1.75
N GLY A 18 -11.64 -9.46 -2.64
CA GLY A 18 -12.99 -9.91 -2.94
C GLY A 18 -13.65 -9.13 -4.08
N ALA A 19 -14.74 -9.66 -4.62
CA ALA A 19 -15.44 -9.02 -5.74
C ALA A 19 -16.08 -7.66 -5.37
N ALA A 20 -16.40 -7.45 -4.09
CA ALA A 20 -16.98 -6.20 -3.59
C ALA A 20 -15.94 -5.10 -3.39
N ASP A 21 -14.69 -5.45 -3.11
CA ASP A 21 -13.59 -4.49 -2.94
C ASP A 21 -12.29 -4.99 -3.62
N PRO A 22 -12.29 -5.08 -4.97
CA PRO A 22 -11.15 -5.62 -5.70
C PRO A 22 -9.87 -4.83 -5.40
N CYS A 23 -8.79 -5.56 -5.16
CA CYS A 23 -7.49 -5.03 -4.75
C CYS A 23 -7.57 -4.12 -3.50
N PHE A 24 -8.46 -4.45 -2.56
CA PHE A 24 -8.73 -3.66 -1.34
C PHE A 24 -9.04 -2.18 -1.62
N GLY A 25 -9.67 -1.92 -2.78
CA GLY A 25 -9.99 -0.56 -3.24
C GLY A 25 -8.75 0.32 -3.47
N ALA A 26 -7.58 -0.29 -3.60
CA ALA A 26 -6.27 0.35 -3.70
C ALA A 26 -5.58 0.05 -5.04
N GLY A 27 -6.33 -0.50 -6.00
CA GLY A 27 -5.84 -0.79 -7.33
C GLY A 27 -6.95 -1.23 -8.28
N ARG A 28 -6.56 -1.63 -9.47
CA ARG A 28 -7.44 -2.21 -10.48
C ARG A 28 -7.12 -3.69 -10.67
N CYS A 29 -8.14 -4.54 -10.58
CA CYS A 29 -8.02 -5.94 -10.91
C CYS A 29 -8.13 -6.18 -12.41
N ASP A 30 -7.35 -7.11 -12.93
CA ASP A 30 -7.51 -7.69 -14.26
C ASP A 30 -8.60 -8.78 -14.23
N ASP A 31 -9.86 -8.33 -14.29
CA ASP A 31 -11.05 -9.17 -14.18
C ASP A 31 -11.64 -9.55 -15.54
N GLY A 32 -12.68 -10.40 -15.54
CA GLY A 32 -13.32 -10.89 -16.75
C GLY A 32 -12.82 -12.27 -17.22
N ALA A 33 -13.43 -12.78 -18.29
CA ALA A 33 -13.25 -14.17 -18.72
C ALA A 33 -11.83 -14.50 -19.19
N TYR A 34 -11.08 -13.47 -19.59
CA TYR A 34 -9.68 -13.55 -20.01
C TYR A 34 -8.73 -12.87 -19.01
N GLY A 35 -9.27 -12.32 -17.92
CA GLY A 35 -8.49 -11.68 -16.87
C GLY A 35 -7.72 -12.71 -16.04
N THR A 36 -6.64 -12.26 -15.44
CA THR A 36 -5.70 -13.06 -14.64
C THR A 36 -5.91 -12.93 -13.13
N GLY A 37 -6.77 -12.01 -12.69
CA GLY A 37 -6.94 -11.67 -11.27
C GLY A 37 -5.81 -10.83 -10.69
N THR A 38 -4.84 -10.41 -11.50
CA THR A 38 -3.70 -9.61 -11.05
C THR A 38 -4.16 -8.19 -10.72
N CYS A 39 -3.65 -7.64 -9.61
CA CYS A 39 -3.90 -6.26 -9.21
C CYS A 39 -2.82 -5.31 -9.71
N THR A 40 -3.24 -4.19 -10.31
CA THR A 40 -2.39 -3.03 -10.59
C THR A 40 -2.64 -1.96 -9.54
N CYS A 41 -1.68 -1.74 -8.66
CA CYS A 41 -1.84 -0.84 -7.51
C CYS A 41 -1.76 0.63 -7.86
N TYR A 42 -2.51 1.46 -7.14
CA TYR A 42 -2.39 2.91 -7.25
C TYR A 42 -1.04 3.39 -6.69
N GLN A 43 -0.45 4.34 -7.41
CA GLN A 43 0.84 4.95 -7.07
C GLN A 43 0.77 6.46 -7.32
N SER A 44 -0.10 7.15 -6.58
CA SER A 44 -0.33 8.58 -6.75
C SER A 44 -0.69 9.25 -5.43
N ALA A 45 -0.45 10.55 -5.31
CA ALA A 45 -0.81 11.31 -4.12
C ALA A 45 -2.33 11.27 -3.83
N THR A 46 -3.18 11.25 -4.86
CA THR A 46 -4.65 11.27 -4.72
C THR A 46 -5.21 9.97 -4.16
N TYR A 47 -4.69 8.83 -4.62
CA TYR A 47 -5.25 7.52 -4.25
C TYR A 47 -4.40 6.78 -3.22
N GLY A 48 -3.10 7.07 -3.12
CA GLY A 48 -2.14 6.36 -2.29
C GLY A 48 -0.99 5.76 -3.09
N TYR A 49 0.09 5.45 -2.38
CA TYR A 49 1.23 4.70 -2.89
C TYR A 49 1.21 3.28 -2.35
N PHE A 50 0.47 2.40 -3.02
CA PHE A 50 0.30 1.01 -2.62
C PHE A 50 1.21 0.05 -3.39
N VAL A 51 1.54 -1.05 -2.74
CA VAL A 51 2.28 -2.20 -3.28
C VAL A 51 1.70 -3.51 -2.72
N GLY A 52 2.28 -4.64 -3.15
CA GLY A 52 1.82 -5.97 -2.79
C GLY A 52 0.91 -6.57 -3.86
N ALA A 53 0.76 -7.90 -3.87
CA ALA A 53 -0.03 -8.61 -4.87
C ALA A 53 -1.53 -8.23 -4.84
N ALA A 54 -2.01 -7.74 -3.69
CA ALA A 54 -3.39 -7.29 -3.51
C ALA A 54 -3.53 -5.78 -3.29
N CYS A 55 -2.44 -5.00 -3.41
CA CYS A 55 -2.41 -3.56 -3.10
C CYS A 55 -2.74 -3.21 -1.64
N ASP A 56 -2.42 -4.14 -0.73
CA ASP A 56 -2.75 -4.05 0.67
C ASP A 56 -1.60 -3.50 1.53
N GLN A 57 -0.47 -3.13 0.93
CA GLN A 57 0.71 -2.62 1.62
C GLN A 57 1.06 -1.22 1.15
N CYS A 58 1.69 -0.41 2.00
CA CYS A 58 2.26 0.86 1.57
C CYS A 58 3.62 0.64 0.92
N LYS A 59 3.93 1.43 -0.11
CA LYS A 59 5.31 1.57 -0.58
C LYS A 59 6.17 2.06 0.57
N SER A 60 7.39 1.54 0.73
CA SER A 60 8.31 2.00 1.78
C SER A 60 8.45 3.52 1.80
N GLY A 61 8.47 4.07 3.02
CA GLY A 61 8.49 5.50 3.26
C GLY A 61 7.12 6.17 3.14
N TYR A 62 6.04 5.44 2.86
CA TYR A 62 4.68 5.96 2.93
C TYR A 62 3.89 5.31 4.05
N TRP A 63 3.03 6.10 4.70
CA TRP A 63 2.28 5.69 5.87
C TRP A 63 0.83 6.16 5.87
N GLY A 64 0.11 5.63 6.86
CA GLY A 64 -1.32 5.88 7.08
C GLY A 64 -2.21 4.91 6.29
N PRO A 65 -3.52 4.86 6.60
CA PRO A 65 -4.44 3.84 6.08
C PRO A 65 -4.57 3.84 4.56
N ARG A 66 -4.26 4.97 3.92
CA ARG A 66 -4.29 5.14 2.46
C ARG A 66 -2.90 5.29 1.83
N CYS A 67 -1.81 5.13 2.59
CA CYS A 67 -0.44 5.26 2.08
C CYS A 67 -0.18 6.57 1.33
N GLN A 68 -0.77 7.68 1.80
CA GLN A 68 -0.68 9.00 1.15
C GLN A 68 0.36 9.90 1.80
N GLN A 69 0.72 9.62 3.05
CA GLN A 69 1.67 10.45 3.78
C GLN A 69 3.09 9.93 3.56
N LEU A 70 4.01 10.82 3.22
CA LEU A 70 5.43 10.50 3.16
C LEU A 70 6.01 10.56 4.57
N CYS A 71 6.90 9.64 4.88
CA CYS A 71 7.74 9.73 6.07
C CYS A 71 8.63 10.97 6.02
N ASP A 72 8.74 11.64 7.16
CA ASP A 72 9.75 12.68 7.32
C ASP A 72 11.16 12.05 7.33
N ASP A 73 12.16 12.85 6.97
CA ASP A 73 13.55 12.41 7.03
C ASP A 73 14.00 12.27 8.50
N CYS A 74 14.44 11.06 8.87
CA CYS A 74 15.03 10.78 10.19
C CYS A 74 16.54 11.06 10.22
N ASN A 75 17.02 11.97 9.36
CA ASN A 75 18.42 12.36 9.17
C ASN A 75 19.37 11.16 8.91
N GLY A 76 18.83 10.06 8.37
CA GLY A 76 19.57 8.79 8.20
C GLY A 76 20.03 8.13 9.51
N ARG A 77 19.50 8.56 10.66
CA ARG A 77 19.89 8.14 12.02
C ARG A 77 18.72 7.50 12.77
N GLY A 78 17.84 6.87 12.03
CA GLY A 78 16.64 6.25 12.57
C GLY A 78 15.73 5.73 11.48
N GLN A 79 14.64 5.13 11.92
CA GLN A 79 13.61 4.55 11.05
C GLN A 79 12.29 5.24 11.28
N CYS A 80 11.65 5.67 10.19
CA CYS A 80 10.28 6.16 10.26
C CYS A 80 9.30 4.99 10.45
N SER A 81 8.26 5.21 11.27
CA SER A 81 7.11 4.32 11.38
C SER A 81 6.25 4.42 10.12
N ASP A 82 6.62 3.64 9.10
CA ASP A 82 5.91 3.56 7.82
C ASP A 82 4.82 2.49 7.80
N GLY A 83 4.11 2.36 6.67
CA GLY A 83 3.05 1.35 6.50
C GLY A 83 1.65 1.83 6.91
N LYS A 84 0.65 0.97 6.70
CA LYS A 84 -0.77 1.32 6.89
C LYS A 84 -1.14 1.73 8.31
N THR A 85 -0.44 1.18 9.28
CA THR A 85 -0.59 1.48 10.71
C THR A 85 0.52 2.39 11.25
N GLY A 86 1.45 2.82 10.39
CA GLY A 86 2.51 3.73 10.75
C GLY A 86 1.96 5.13 11.07
N ASP A 87 2.68 5.86 11.91
CA ASP A 87 2.32 7.22 12.33
C ASP A 87 3.30 8.30 11.83
N GLY A 88 4.27 7.90 11.01
CA GLY A 88 5.26 8.80 10.42
C GLY A 88 6.39 9.23 11.36
N ARG A 89 6.39 8.80 12.63
CA ARG A 89 7.41 9.21 13.61
C ARG A 89 8.71 8.45 13.43
N CYS A 90 9.82 9.13 13.71
CA CYS A 90 11.14 8.54 13.73
C CYS A 90 11.41 7.81 15.05
N THR A 91 11.89 6.57 14.94
CA THR A 91 12.57 5.86 16.01
C THR A 91 14.07 6.02 15.78
N CYS A 92 14.73 6.73 16.69
CA CYS A 92 16.14 7.11 16.52
C CYS A 92 17.11 5.99 16.93
N ASP A 93 18.25 5.95 16.26
CA ASP A 93 19.35 5.04 16.57
C ASP A 93 19.96 5.41 17.94
N PRO A 94 20.59 4.45 18.65
CA PRO A 94 21.19 4.70 19.96
C PRO A 94 22.17 5.88 19.95
N GLY A 95 22.00 6.81 20.90
CA GLY A 95 22.82 8.01 21.02
C GLY A 95 22.33 9.21 20.20
N THR A 96 21.21 9.09 19.50
CA THR A 96 20.58 10.22 18.79
C THR A 96 19.18 10.52 19.34
N TYR A 97 18.73 11.77 19.22
CA TYR A 97 17.42 12.20 19.72
C TYR A 97 16.84 13.39 18.95
N GLY A 98 15.58 13.72 19.27
CA GLY A 98 14.78 14.73 18.57
C GLY A 98 13.70 14.09 17.68
N ALA A 99 12.76 14.91 17.19
CA ALA A 99 11.65 14.42 16.36
C ALA A 99 12.09 13.80 15.03
N HIS A 100 13.26 14.20 14.53
CA HIS A 100 13.85 13.74 13.27
C HIS A 100 15.25 13.13 13.47
N CYS A 101 15.62 12.76 14.69
CA CYS A 101 16.95 12.22 15.02
C CYS A 101 18.13 13.13 14.63
N GLN A 102 17.94 14.44 14.79
CA GLN A 102 18.90 15.47 14.36
C GLN A 102 19.99 15.80 15.39
N PHE A 103 19.87 15.32 16.64
CA PHE A 103 20.80 15.61 17.73
C PHE A 103 21.54 14.35 18.21
N GLU A 104 22.73 14.53 18.80
CA GLU A 104 23.63 13.52 19.39
C GLU A 104 24.08 13.95 20.79
#